data_AF-A0A542ICV0-F1
#
_entry.id   AF-A0A542ICV0-F1
#
_cell.length_a   1.000
_cell.length_b   1.000
_cell.length_c   1.000
_cell.angle_alpha   90.00
_cell.angle_beta   90.00
_cell.angle_gamma   90.00
#
_symmetry.space_group_name_H-M   'P 1'
#
loop_
_entity.id
_entity.type
_entity.pdbx_description
1 polymer ?
#
loop_
_entity_poly.entity_id
_entity_poly.type
_entity_poly.pdbx_seq_one_letter_code
_entity_poly.pdbx_strand_id
1 'polypeptide(L)' 'MRDHADWKDLAGRQVQVQIGDEIIRTGYVKDVAVTGDALWLEVYGVEPRTLYEKTQGYTALPVPPREASKS' A
#
# COMPACT_ATOMS: atom_id res chain seq x y z
N MET A 1 3.57 -17.93 -8.46
CA MET A 1 3.91 -17.18 -7.23
C MET A 1 3.35 -15.78 -7.42
N ARG A 2 2.58 -15.24 -6.46
CA ARG A 2 2.28 -13.80 -6.49
C ARG A 2 3.61 -13.11 -6.21
N ASP A 3 4.15 -12.38 -7.18
CA ASP A 3 5.32 -11.53 -6.95
C ASP A 3 4.94 -10.53 -5.87
N HIS A 4 5.38 -10.78 -4.65
CA HIS A 4 5.22 -9.85 -3.55
C HIS A 4 6.10 -8.64 -3.90
N ALA A 5 5.47 -7.56 -4.36
CA ALA A 5 6.16 -6.33 -4.67
C ALA A 5 7.05 -5.95 -3.47
N ASP A 6 8.33 -5.65 -3.73
CA ASP A 6 9.17 -5.09 -2.69
C ASP A 6 8.53 -3.75 -2.29
N TRP A 7 8.25 -3.60 -0.98
CA TRP A 7 7.58 -2.40 -0.49
C TRP A 7 8.42 -1.16 -0.74
N LYS A 8 9.74 -1.30 -0.90
CA LYS A 8 10.65 -0.22 -1.27
C LYS A 8 10.25 0.50 -2.56
N ASP A 9 9.58 -0.22 -3.47
CA ASP A 9 9.14 0.32 -4.75
C ASP A 9 7.71 0.90 -4.71
N LEU A 10 7.10 0.99 -3.52
CA LEU A 10 5.72 1.43 -3.36
C LEU A 10 5.58 2.91 -2.98
N ALA A 11 6.65 3.59 -2.57
CA ALA A 11 6.61 5.02 -2.24
C ALA A 11 6.01 5.84 -3.39
N GLY A 12 5.01 6.67 -3.08
CA GLY A 12 4.27 7.49 -4.06
C GLY A 12 3.23 6.74 -4.89
N ARG A 13 3.08 5.41 -4.74
CA ARG A 13 2.12 4.60 -5.50
C ARG A 13 0.84 4.40 -4.69
N GLN A 14 -0.27 4.25 -5.40
CA GLN A 14 -1.52 3.80 -4.79
C GLN A 14 -1.44 2.30 -4.55
N VAL A 15 -1.79 1.87 -3.34
CA VAL A 15 -1.77 0.46 -2.93
C VAL A 15 -3.06 0.06 -2.24
N GLN A 16 -3.37 -1.22 -2.30
CA GLN A 16 -4.31 -1.90 -1.41
C GLN A 16 -3.54 -2.56 -0.29
N VAL A 17 -3.82 -2.17 0.95
CA VAL A 17 -3.34 -2.84 2.15
C VAL A 17 -4.34 -3.93 2.54
N GLN A 18 -3.82 -5.12 2.82
CA GLN A 18 -4.59 -6.31 3.11
C GLN A 18 -4.13 -6.99 4.40
N ILE A 19 -5.05 -7.68 5.08
CA ILE A 19 -4.73 -8.67 6.12
C ILE A 19 -5.44 -9.97 5.77
N GLY A 20 -4.67 -11.06 5.60
CA GLY A 20 -5.20 -12.26 4.96
C GLY A 20 -5.72 -11.96 3.56
N ASP A 21 -7.00 -12.23 3.30
CA ASP A 21 -7.67 -11.99 2.02
C ASP A 21 -8.54 -10.71 2.02
N GLU A 22 -8.58 -9.95 3.12
CA GLU A 22 -9.40 -8.75 3.25
C GLU A 22 -8.60 -7.48 2.91
N ILE A 23 -9.16 -6.65 2.03
CA ILE A 23 -8.64 -5.30 1.79
C ILE A 23 -9.17 -4.38 2.88
N ILE A 24 -8.27 -3.94 3.75
CA ILE A 24 -8.62 -3.05 4.87
C ILE A 24 -8.51 -1.58 4.51
N ARG A 25 -7.67 -1.23 3.52
CA ARG A 25 -7.45 0.15 3.12
C ARG A 25 -6.90 0.25 1.71
N THR A 26 -7.29 1.32 1.01
CA THR A 26 -6.65 1.73 -0.26
C THR A 26 -6.17 3.16 -0.11
N GLY A 27 -4.92 3.44 -0.50
CA GLY A 27 -4.36 4.79 -0.38
C GLY A 27 -2.99 4.93 -1.02
N TYR A 28 -2.49 6.16 -1.05
CA TYR A 28 -1.14 6.45 -1.53
C TYR A 28 -0.12 6.21 -0.43
N VAL A 29 0.98 5.54 -0.77
CA VAL A 29 2.09 5.33 0.15
C VAL A 29 2.88 6.62 0.25
N LYS A 30 2.92 7.20 1.44
CA LYS A 30 3.72 8.39 1.73
C LYS A 30 5.20 8.04 1.83
N ASP A 31 5.51 6.96 2.54
CA ASP A 31 6.88 6.60 2.90
C ASP A 31 6.98 5.11 3.24
N VAL A 32 8.19 4.57 3.15
CA VAL A 32 8.50 3.16 3.39
C VAL A 32 9.76 3.09 4.26
N ALA A 33 9.74 2.24 5.29
CA ALA A 33 10.92 2.01 6.10
C ALA A 33 12.08 1.50 5.22
N VAL A 34 13.32 1.88 5.55
CA VAL A 34 14.53 1.50 4.79
C VAL A 34 14.66 -0.01 4.62
N THR A 35 14.19 -0.77 5.61
CA THR A 35 14.10 -2.23 5.64
C THR A 35 13.07 -2.81 4.67
N GLY A 36 12.06 -2.04 4.27
CA GLY A 36 10.96 -2.49 3.40
C GLY A 36 9.93 -3.38 4.10
N ASP A 37 9.89 -3.35 5.43
CA ASP A 37 8.98 -4.13 6.28
C ASP A 37 7.80 -3.32 6.84
N ALA A 38 7.85 -2.00 6.71
CA ALA A 38 6.80 -1.10 7.15
C ALA A 38 6.56 0.01 6.12
N LEU A 39 5.30 0.44 5.97
CA LEU A 39 4.94 1.59 5.14
C LEU A 39 3.92 2.48 5.81
N TRP A 40 3.90 3.75 5.42
CA TRP A 40 2.88 4.70 5.80
C TRP A 40 2.01 5.04 4.60
N LEU A 41 0.69 4.99 4.79
CA LEU A 41 -0.23 5.61 3.85
C LEU A 41 -0.47 7.08 4.22
N GLU A 42 -0.75 7.91 3.21
CA GLU A 42 -1.21 9.28 3.38
C GLU A 42 -2.52 9.37 4.18
N VAL A 43 -2.81 10.59 4.66
CA VAL A 43 -4.09 10.94 5.29
C VAL A 43 -5.18 10.87 4.23
N TYR A 44 -6.32 10.28 4.56
CA TYR A 44 -7.49 10.25 3.67
C TYR A 44 -8.74 10.61 4.44
N GLY A 45 -9.29 11.80 4.18
CA GLY A 45 -10.44 12.31 4.93
C GLY A 45 -10.17 12.40 6.43
N VAL A 46 -10.94 11.66 7.22
CA VAL A 46 -10.80 11.57 8.68
C VAL A 46 -9.80 10.49 9.13
N GLU A 47 -9.29 9.67 8.22
CA GLU A 47 -8.34 8.62 8.55
C GLU A 47 -6.92 9.19 8.66
N PRO A 48 -6.28 9.07 9.84
CA PRO A 48 -4.94 9.57 10.04
C PRO A 48 -3.91 8.77 9.23
N ARG A 49 -2.72 9.36 9.11
CA ARG A 49 -1.54 8.63 8.62
C ARG A 49 -1.35 7.39 9.49
N THR A 50 -1.36 6.22 8.86
CA THR A 50 -1.32 4.93 9.55
C THR A 50 -0.09 4.15 9.07
N LEU A 51 0.62 3.54 10.02
CA LEU A 51 1.74 2.63 9.77
C LEU A 51 1.20 1.21 9.63
N TYR A 52 1.65 0.50 8.59
CA TYR A 52 1.38 -0.91 8.37
C TYR A 52 2.69 -1.68 8.32
N GLU A 53 2.77 -2.78 9.07
CA GLU A 53 3.97 -3.60 9.20
C GLU A 53 3.73 -5.03 8.75
N LYS A 54 4.69 -5.63 8.03
CA LYS A 54 4.64 -7.04 7.63
C LYS A 54 4.61 -7.98 8.83
N THR A 55 5.23 -7.60 9.94
CA THR A 55 5.25 -8.35 11.22
C THR A 55 3.86 -8.47 11.85
N GLN A 56 2.95 -7.54 11.53
CA GLN A 56 1.54 -7.58 11.94
C GLN A 56 0.65 -8.35 10.93
N GLY A 57 1.26 -8.93 9.90
CA GLY A 57 0.56 -9.73 8.87
C GLY A 57 0.01 -8.92 7.70
N TYR A 58 0.33 -7.62 7.63
CA TYR A 58 -0.13 -6.78 6.51
C TYR A 58 0.64 -7.08 5.23
N THR A 59 -0.09 -7.09 4.11
CA THR A 59 0.48 -7.07 2.77
C THR A 59 0.01 -5.82 2.04
N ALA A 60 0.76 -5.38 1.03
CA ALA A 60 0.42 -4.24 0.21
C ALA A 60 0.69 -4.57 -1.25
N LEU A 61 -0.30 -4.31 -2.10
CA LEU A 61 -0.23 -4.56 -3.54
C LEU A 61 -0.50 -3.26 -4.30
N PRO A 62 0.30 -2.92 -5.33
CA PRO A 62 0.05 -1.74 -6.14
C PRO A 62 -1.28 -1.89 -6.88
N VAL A 63 -2.08 -0.82 -6.85
CA VAL A 63 -3.26 -0.73 -7.70
C VAL A 63 -2.77 -0.42 -9.11
N PRO A 64 -3.09 -1.24 -10.13
CA PRO A 64 -2.73 -0.90 -11.50
C PRO A 64 -3.35 0.45 -11.86
N PRO A 65 -2.64 1.32 -12.59
CA PRO A 65 -3.23 2.55 -13.09
C PRO A 65 -4.52 2.19 -13.83
N ARG A 66 -5.64 2.87 -13.51
CA ARG A 66 -6.80 2.81 -14.41
C ARG A 66 -6.27 3.25 -15.77
N GLU A 67 -6.28 2.36 -16.77
CA GLU A 67 -6.11 2.80 -18.14
C GLU A 67 -7.11 3.94 -18.34
N ALA A 68 -6.60 5.14 -18.61
CA ALA A 68 -7.45 6.27 -18.88
C ALA A 68 -8.33 5.84 -20.05
N SER A 69 -9.61 5.61 -19.78
CA SER A 69 -10.62 5.49 -20.82
C SER A 69 -10.49 6.76 -21.64
N LYS A 70 -9.82 6.66 -22.79
CA LYS A 70 -9.85 7.68 -23.81
C LYS A 70 -11.30 7.74 -24.27
N SER A 71 -12.04 8.71 -23.77
CA SER A 71 -13.28 9.20 -24.35
C SER A 71 -13.00 10.47 -25.12
#